data_AF-H0A1P9-F1
#
_entry.id   AF-H0A1P9-F1
#
_cell.length_a   1.000
_cell.length_b   1.000
_cell.length_c   1.000
_cell.angle_alpha   90.00
_cell.angle_beta   90.00
_cell.angle_gamma   90.00
#
_symmetry.space_group_name_H-M   'P 1'
#
loop_
_entity.id
_entity.type
_entity.pdbx_description
1 polymer ?
#
loop_
_entity_poly.entity_id
_entity_poly.type
_entity_poly.pdbx_seq_one_letter_code
_entity_poly.pdbx_strand_id
1 'polypeptide(L)'
;MPRTPAAILHRQLARAILEHLRSTGTEPGQRLTEETLAAAMGTSRAPVRGALALLTEAGVVDRCDRRLVLRQFPEDIAEAVPLDAEGQDAERLYWKLAEDRLAGQLPDLTGSADLMRRYNVQRPLLQRVMQQVLSEGWVERAPAGGWRFLPLIEGAEGHDEAYRFRRAIEPAALLEPGFDLPRSVAERLRREQGELAGGAARRMSPRQVFETNSGFHLALMQASNNRFFADAAQRVTRLRRLIGYIIATDQERLTSQSTEHLAILDSIERGDMAEASALMLRHLDAGRASKARLVAKGPVPLLGGLNRKE
;
A
#
# COMPACT_ATOMS: atom_id res chain seq x y z
N MET A 1 -24.71 15.76 14.81
CA MET A 1 -25.56 14.96 13.91
C MET A 1 -24.66 14.05 13.08
N PRO A 2 -25.02 12.77 12.86
CA PRO A 2 -24.27 11.90 11.95
C PRO A 2 -24.25 12.54 10.56
N ARG A 3 -23.07 12.69 9.95
CA ARG A 3 -22.96 13.19 8.57
C ARG A 3 -23.58 12.16 7.61
N THR A 4 -24.17 12.64 6.52
CA THR A 4 -24.84 11.76 5.55
C THR A 4 -23.84 10.79 4.90
N PRO A 5 -24.24 9.55 4.56
CA PRO A 5 -23.39 8.55 3.90
C PRO A 5 -22.69 9.07 2.62
N ALA A 6 -23.33 10.01 1.91
CA ALA A 6 -22.75 10.66 0.74
C ALA A 6 -21.47 11.46 1.06
N ALA A 7 -21.40 12.14 2.20
CA ALA A 7 -20.24 12.96 2.57
C ALA A 7 -18.98 12.12 2.86
N ILE A 8 -19.17 10.88 3.32
CA ILE A 8 -18.08 9.91 3.59
C ILE A 8 -17.54 9.38 2.26
N LEU A 9 -18.45 8.93 1.39
CA LEU A 9 -18.13 8.41 0.07
C LEU A 9 -17.37 9.45 -0.78
N HIS A 10 -17.80 10.71 -0.75
CA HIS A 10 -17.13 11.78 -1.50
C HIS A 10 -15.68 12.01 -1.07
N ARG A 11 -15.37 11.93 0.24
CA ARG A 11 -13.97 12.06 0.73
C ARG A 11 -13.09 10.88 0.34
N GLN A 12 -13.63 9.66 0.43
CA GLN A 12 -12.92 8.47 -0.03
C GLN A 12 -12.61 8.55 -1.52
N LEU A 13 -13.61 8.92 -2.33
CA LEU A 13 -13.44 9.14 -3.76
C LEU A 13 -12.50 10.29 -4.07
N ALA A 14 -12.50 11.38 -3.29
CA ALA A 14 -11.57 12.50 -3.50
C ALA A 14 -10.12 12.07 -3.29
N ARG A 15 -9.84 11.27 -2.24
CA ARG A 15 -8.50 10.68 -2.04
C ARG A 15 -8.13 9.70 -3.13
N ALA A 16 -9.05 8.80 -3.52
CA ALA A 16 -8.81 7.83 -4.59
C ALA A 16 -8.59 8.49 -5.96
N ILE A 17 -9.30 9.58 -6.26
CA ILE A 17 -9.07 10.42 -7.45
C ILE A 17 -7.66 11.02 -7.39
N LEU A 18 -7.23 11.58 -6.27
CA LEU A 18 -5.88 12.14 -6.13
C LEU A 18 -4.78 11.08 -6.31
N GLU A 19 -4.95 9.90 -5.72
CA GLU A 19 -4.05 8.76 -5.90
C GLU A 19 -4.02 8.30 -7.37
N HIS A 20 -5.18 8.28 -8.04
CA HIS A 20 -5.27 7.93 -9.46
C HIS A 20 -4.59 8.98 -10.36
N LEU A 21 -4.83 10.26 -10.13
CA LEU A 21 -4.20 11.35 -10.91
C LEU A 21 -2.69 11.34 -10.75
N ARG A 22 -2.20 11.10 -9.53
CA ARG A 22 -0.76 10.93 -9.25
C ARG A 22 -0.19 9.71 -9.98
N SER A 23 -0.88 8.57 -9.88
CA SER A 23 -0.45 7.33 -10.53
C SER A 23 -0.62 7.30 -12.06
N THR A 24 -1.28 8.30 -12.65
CA THR A 24 -1.36 8.47 -14.11
C THR A 24 -0.43 9.57 -14.63
N GLY A 25 0.34 10.23 -13.75
CA GLY A 25 1.22 11.33 -14.14
C GLY A 25 0.45 12.55 -14.64
N THR A 26 -0.73 12.81 -14.09
CA THR A 26 -1.52 13.99 -14.47
C THR A 26 -0.82 15.25 -13.95
N GLU A 27 -0.41 16.16 -14.83
CA GLU A 27 0.28 17.40 -14.45
C GLU A 27 -0.68 18.54 -14.09
N PRO A 28 -0.28 19.48 -13.20
CA PRO A 28 -0.99 20.74 -12.99
C PRO A 28 -1.30 21.46 -14.33
N GLY A 29 -2.52 21.96 -14.46
CA GLY A 29 -3.07 22.55 -15.68
C GLY A 29 -3.76 21.55 -16.61
N GLN A 30 -3.59 20.23 -16.41
CA GLN A 30 -4.29 19.23 -17.22
C GLN A 30 -5.79 19.19 -16.92
N ARG A 31 -6.56 18.90 -17.96
CA ARG A 31 -8.03 18.84 -17.90
C ARG A 31 -8.49 17.52 -17.30
N LEU A 32 -9.42 17.63 -16.35
CA LEU A 32 -10.11 16.51 -15.72
C LEU A 32 -11.53 16.38 -16.30
N THR A 33 -12.05 15.16 -16.37
CA THR A 33 -13.45 14.93 -16.72
C THR A 33 -14.12 14.02 -15.70
N GLU A 34 -15.37 14.32 -15.33
CA GLU A 34 -16.16 13.46 -14.44
C GLU A 34 -16.30 12.04 -15.01
N GLU A 35 -16.35 11.93 -16.34
CA GLU A 35 -16.53 10.66 -17.05
C GLU A 35 -15.33 9.75 -16.92
N THR A 36 -14.12 10.24 -17.23
CA THR A 36 -12.89 9.44 -17.09
C THR A 36 -12.62 9.06 -15.63
N LEU A 37 -12.86 9.99 -14.70
CA LEU A 37 -12.70 9.72 -13.28
C LEU A 37 -13.74 8.72 -12.74
N ALA A 38 -14.99 8.80 -13.20
CA ALA A 38 -16.02 7.83 -12.83
C ALA A 38 -15.69 6.42 -13.33
N ALA A 39 -15.21 6.30 -14.56
CA ALA A 39 -14.74 5.04 -15.13
C ALA A 39 -13.56 4.47 -14.34
N ALA A 40 -12.56 5.30 -14.02
CA ALA A 40 -11.39 4.87 -13.24
C ALA A 40 -11.74 4.43 -11.81
N MET A 41 -12.72 5.09 -11.17
CA MET A 41 -13.15 4.80 -9.80
C MET A 41 -14.23 3.70 -9.73
N GLY A 42 -14.70 3.17 -10.87
CA GLY A 42 -15.73 2.14 -10.92
C GLY A 42 -17.07 2.58 -10.33
N THR A 43 -17.42 3.87 -10.45
CA THR A 43 -18.64 4.44 -9.87
C THR A 43 -19.37 5.37 -10.85
N SER A 44 -20.53 5.89 -10.45
CA SER A 44 -21.27 6.85 -11.28
C SER A 44 -20.72 8.28 -11.18
N ARG A 45 -21.10 9.17 -12.09
CA ARG A 45 -20.63 10.58 -12.11
C ARG A 45 -21.08 11.38 -10.88
N ALA A 46 -22.22 11.03 -10.27
CA ALA A 46 -22.79 11.75 -9.13
C ALA A 46 -21.87 11.78 -7.89
N PRO A 47 -21.37 10.64 -7.37
CA PRO A 47 -20.45 10.64 -6.23
C PRO A 47 -19.05 11.19 -6.58
N VAL A 48 -18.61 11.07 -7.85
CA VAL A 48 -17.37 11.69 -8.35
C VAL A 48 -17.48 13.22 -8.36
N ARG A 49 -18.63 13.77 -8.74
CA ARG A 49 -18.88 15.21 -8.67
C ARG A 49 -18.82 15.73 -7.24
N GLY A 50 -19.37 14.98 -6.28
CA GLY A 50 -19.25 15.29 -4.86
C GLY A 50 -17.80 15.29 -4.37
N ALA A 51 -17.00 14.33 -4.82
CA ALA A 51 -15.57 14.29 -4.54
C ALA A 51 -14.80 15.48 -5.15
N LEU A 52 -15.09 15.82 -6.40
CA LEU A 52 -14.47 16.96 -7.10
C LEU A 52 -14.84 18.30 -6.46
N ALA A 53 -16.04 18.43 -5.88
CA ALA A 53 -16.40 19.61 -5.10
C ALA A 53 -15.49 19.79 -3.87
N LEU A 54 -15.21 18.71 -3.13
CA LEU A 54 -14.27 18.74 -2.00
C LEU A 54 -12.85 19.10 -2.46
N LEU A 55 -12.40 18.56 -3.59
CA LEU A 55 -11.09 18.91 -4.17
C LEU A 55 -11.03 20.36 -4.66
N THR A 56 -12.16 20.93 -5.07
CA THR A 56 -12.26 22.35 -5.44
C THR A 56 -12.17 23.23 -4.19
N GLU A 57 -12.88 22.87 -3.12
CA GLU A 57 -12.79 23.57 -1.82
C GLU A 57 -11.38 23.50 -1.22
N ALA A 58 -10.69 22.37 -1.40
CA ALA A 58 -9.31 22.18 -0.97
C ALA A 58 -8.27 22.88 -1.88
N GLY A 59 -8.69 23.57 -2.95
CA GLY A 59 -7.80 24.26 -3.89
C GLY A 59 -6.94 23.34 -4.77
N VAL A 60 -7.27 22.05 -4.82
CA VAL A 60 -6.57 21.03 -5.61
C VAL A 60 -7.05 21.06 -7.06
N VAL A 61 -8.35 21.23 -7.27
CA VAL A 61 -9.00 21.32 -8.59
C VAL A 61 -9.55 22.73 -8.75
N ASP A 62 -9.42 23.29 -9.96
CA ASP A 62 -10.08 24.55 -10.29
C ASP A 62 -11.17 24.33 -11.34
N ARG A 63 -12.16 25.21 -11.35
CA ARG A 63 -13.26 25.18 -12.30
C ARG A 63 -13.29 26.46 -13.12
N CYS A 64 -12.40 26.54 -14.11
CA CYS A 64 -12.33 27.64 -15.07
C CYS A 64 -13.20 27.35 -16.30
N ASP A 65 -14.07 28.29 -16.71
CA ASP A 65 -14.89 28.19 -17.92
C ASP A 65 -15.65 26.86 -18.09
N ARG A 66 -16.24 26.37 -16.99
CA ARG A 66 -16.98 25.10 -16.92
C ARG A 66 -16.11 23.85 -17.17
N ARG A 67 -14.79 23.99 -17.22
CA ARG A 67 -13.81 22.89 -17.31
C ARG A 67 -13.18 22.66 -15.94
N LEU A 68 -13.02 21.40 -15.57
CA LEU A 68 -12.26 21.01 -14.38
C LEU A 68 -10.80 20.84 -14.79
N VAL A 69 -9.91 21.46 -14.04
CA VAL A 69 -8.47 21.36 -14.25
C VAL A 69 -7.79 21.02 -12.93
N LEU A 70 -6.77 20.18 -12.96
CA LEU A 70 -5.91 19.99 -11.80
C LEU A 70 -5.12 21.28 -11.60
N ARG A 71 -5.25 21.92 -10.43
CA ARG A 71 -4.51 23.16 -10.14
C ARG A 71 -3.14 22.87 -9.57
N GLN A 72 -3.10 21.99 -8.58
CA GLN A 72 -1.88 21.56 -7.89
C GLN A 72 -2.16 20.26 -7.16
N PHE A 73 -1.14 19.43 -6.95
CA PHE A 73 -1.26 18.35 -5.98
C PHE A 73 -1.03 18.90 -4.57
N PRO A 74 -1.83 18.47 -3.59
CA PRO A 74 -1.50 18.74 -2.21
C PRO A 74 -0.22 18.00 -1.83
N GLU A 75 0.63 18.64 -1.02
CA GLU A 75 1.81 17.99 -0.45
C GLU A 75 1.38 16.78 0.37
N ASP A 76 0.37 16.97 1.23
CA ASP A 76 -0.29 15.90 1.98
C ASP A 76 -1.78 15.78 1.59
N ILE A 77 -2.13 14.64 0.98
CA ILE A 77 -3.52 14.30 0.63
C ILE A 77 -4.39 14.19 1.90
N ALA A 78 -3.81 13.71 3.00
CA ALA A 78 -4.54 13.53 4.25
C ALA A 78 -4.92 14.87 4.88
N GLU A 79 -4.08 15.89 4.75
CA GLU A 79 -4.38 17.25 5.20
C GLU A 79 -5.37 17.96 4.26
N ALA A 80 -5.17 17.84 2.94
CA ALA A 80 -6.05 18.49 1.96
C ALA A 80 -7.46 17.90 1.92
N VAL A 81 -7.60 16.60 2.15
CA VAL A 81 -8.89 15.91 2.23
C VAL A 81 -8.91 15.10 3.53
N PRO A 82 -9.17 15.72 4.69
CA PRO A 82 -9.17 15.02 5.97
C PRO A 82 -10.26 13.96 6.02
N LEU A 83 -9.95 12.79 6.60
CA LEU A 83 -10.99 11.81 6.93
C LEU A 83 -11.98 12.45 7.90
N ASP A 84 -13.25 12.08 7.79
CA ASP A 84 -14.20 12.35 8.85
C ASP A 84 -13.94 11.47 10.07
N ALA A 85 -14.66 11.73 11.16
CA ALA A 85 -14.52 11.00 12.42
C ALA A 85 -14.58 9.48 12.22
N GLU A 86 -15.50 8.99 11.38
CA GLU A 86 -15.65 7.55 11.11
C GLU A 86 -14.45 6.97 10.33
N GLY A 87 -13.93 7.69 9.34
CA GLY A 87 -12.70 7.31 8.64
C GLY A 87 -11.48 7.29 9.57
N GLN A 88 -11.36 8.30 10.44
CA GLN A 88 -10.30 8.36 11.44
C GLN A 88 -10.42 7.23 12.47
N ASP A 89 -11.64 6.90 12.91
CA ASP A 89 -11.91 5.78 13.80
C ASP A 89 -11.53 4.44 13.15
N ALA A 90 -11.81 4.28 11.85
CA ALA A 90 -11.46 3.07 11.11
C ALA A 90 -9.94 2.92 11.00
N GLU A 91 -9.23 4.00 10.71
CA GLU A 91 -7.78 4.02 10.64
C GLU A 91 -7.14 3.75 12.01
N ARG A 92 -7.64 4.38 13.08
CA ARG A 92 -7.21 4.10 14.46
C ARG A 92 -7.41 2.64 14.83
N LEU A 93 -8.60 2.08 14.54
CA LEU A 93 -8.91 0.68 14.82
C LEU A 93 -8.02 -0.28 14.01
N TYR A 94 -7.79 0.02 12.73
CA TYR A 94 -6.90 -0.77 11.88
C TYR A 94 -5.49 -0.86 12.46
N TRP A 95 -4.89 0.29 12.79
CA TRP A 95 -3.53 0.33 13.34
C TRP A 95 -3.45 -0.33 14.71
N LYS A 96 -4.46 -0.13 15.57
CA LYS A 96 -4.51 -0.79 16.87
C LYS A 96 -4.62 -2.31 16.75
N LEU A 97 -5.37 -2.81 15.77
CA LEU A 97 -5.46 -4.25 15.48
C LEU A 97 -4.12 -4.81 15.00
N ALA A 98 -3.42 -4.09 14.12
CA ALA A 98 -2.11 -4.48 13.62
C ALA A 98 -1.05 -4.51 14.74
N GLU A 99 -1.04 -3.51 15.61
CA GLU A 99 -0.15 -3.46 16.78
C GLU A 99 -0.43 -4.61 17.75
N ASP A 100 -1.70 -4.83 18.12
CA ASP A 100 -2.06 -5.93 19.03
C ASP A 100 -1.72 -7.30 18.42
N ARG A 101 -1.83 -7.46 17.10
CA ARG A 101 -1.42 -8.69 16.40
C ARG A 101 0.10 -8.88 16.48
N LEU A 102 0.89 -7.86 16.14
CA LEU A 102 2.36 -7.90 16.22
C LEU A 102 2.87 -8.11 17.65
N ALA A 103 2.13 -7.63 18.64
CA ALA A 103 2.44 -7.80 20.06
C ALA A 103 1.98 -9.17 20.62
N GLY A 104 1.40 -10.05 19.79
CA GLY A 104 0.89 -11.35 20.23
C GLY A 104 -0.32 -11.26 21.18
N GLN A 105 -1.02 -10.13 21.21
CA GLN A 105 -2.13 -9.87 22.14
C GLN A 105 -3.50 -10.25 21.57
N LEU A 106 -3.57 -10.64 20.29
CA LEU A 106 -4.76 -11.15 19.63
C LEU A 106 -4.66 -12.67 19.47
N PRO A 107 -5.71 -13.42 19.85
CA PRO A 107 -5.77 -14.85 19.57
C PRO A 107 -5.91 -15.10 18.07
N ASP A 108 -5.40 -16.23 17.60
CA ASP A 108 -5.48 -16.61 16.18
C ASP A 108 -6.93 -16.76 15.68
N LEU A 109 -7.86 -17.10 16.56
CA LEU A 109 -9.29 -17.19 16.26
C LEU A 109 -10.08 -16.29 17.22
N THR A 110 -10.93 -15.41 16.68
CA THR A 110 -11.75 -14.51 17.49
C THR A 110 -13.11 -14.22 16.87
N GLY A 111 -14.13 -13.98 17.70
CA GLY A 111 -15.45 -13.57 17.27
C GLY A 111 -15.55 -12.06 17.03
N SER A 112 -16.50 -11.64 16.20
CA SER A 112 -16.79 -10.20 16.03
C SER A 112 -17.23 -9.53 17.34
N ALA A 113 -17.96 -10.25 18.20
CA ALA A 113 -18.40 -9.72 19.50
C ALA A 113 -17.22 -9.45 20.45
N ASP A 114 -16.18 -10.30 20.43
CA ASP A 114 -14.98 -10.12 21.24
C ASP A 114 -14.18 -8.91 20.80
N LEU A 115 -13.98 -8.76 19.48
CA LEU A 115 -13.31 -7.60 18.91
C LEU A 115 -14.06 -6.30 19.20
N MET A 116 -15.40 -6.30 19.08
CA MET A 116 -16.23 -5.14 19.42
C MET A 116 -16.06 -4.74 20.91
N ARG A 117 -16.08 -5.70 21.82
CA ARG A 117 -15.85 -5.46 23.26
C ARG A 117 -14.44 -4.96 23.53
N ARG A 118 -13.44 -5.64 22.98
CA ARG A 118 -12.01 -5.34 23.21
C ARG A 118 -11.67 -3.91 22.80
N TYR A 119 -12.13 -3.49 21.63
CA TYR A 119 -11.81 -2.17 21.07
C TYR A 119 -12.87 -1.10 21.36
N ASN A 120 -13.95 -1.46 22.07
CA ASN A 120 -15.09 -0.59 22.34
C ASN A 120 -15.65 0.07 21.06
N VAL A 121 -15.87 -0.75 20.03
CA VAL A 121 -16.34 -0.28 18.70
C VAL A 121 -17.66 -0.90 18.30
N GLN A 122 -18.42 -0.18 17.49
CA GLN A 122 -19.69 -0.65 16.94
C GLN A 122 -19.48 -1.57 15.73
N ARG A 123 -20.45 -2.43 15.47
CA ARG A 123 -20.38 -3.45 14.41
C ARG A 123 -20.07 -2.90 13.01
N PRO A 124 -20.65 -1.77 12.55
CA PRO A 124 -20.35 -1.23 11.22
C PRO A 124 -18.86 -0.87 11.05
N LEU A 125 -18.27 -0.22 12.05
CA LEU A 125 -16.86 0.15 12.06
C LEU A 125 -15.95 -1.09 12.03
N LEU A 126 -16.24 -2.08 12.88
CA LEU A 126 -15.50 -3.34 12.89
C LEU A 126 -15.58 -4.05 11.54
N GLN A 127 -16.78 -4.18 10.96
CA GLN A 127 -16.94 -4.85 9.67
C GLN A 127 -16.14 -4.15 8.57
N ARG A 128 -16.18 -2.82 8.51
CA ARG A 128 -15.39 -2.04 7.55
C ARG A 128 -13.89 -2.33 7.67
N VAL A 129 -13.33 -2.23 8.88
CA VAL A 129 -11.90 -2.49 9.11
C VAL A 129 -11.56 -3.95 8.80
N MET A 130 -12.38 -4.90 9.25
CA MET A 130 -12.07 -6.30 9.04
C MET A 130 -12.23 -6.75 7.57
N GLN A 131 -13.08 -6.09 6.77
CA GLN A 131 -13.11 -6.29 5.32
C GLN A 131 -11.83 -5.81 4.65
N GLN A 132 -11.28 -4.69 5.10
CA GLN A 132 -9.97 -4.23 4.64
C GLN A 132 -8.87 -5.24 5.00
N VAL A 133 -8.82 -5.69 6.26
CA VAL A 133 -7.85 -6.69 6.74
C VAL A 133 -7.98 -8.03 5.98
N LEU A 134 -9.20 -8.44 5.64
CA LEU A 134 -9.47 -9.61 4.81
C LEU A 134 -8.91 -9.44 3.39
N SER A 135 -9.14 -8.28 2.77
CA SER A 135 -8.63 -7.98 1.43
C SER A 135 -7.09 -7.91 1.38
N GLU A 136 -6.47 -7.44 2.45
CA GLU A 136 -5.02 -7.39 2.61
C GLU A 136 -4.41 -8.76 2.97
N GLY A 137 -5.26 -9.73 3.33
CA GLY A 137 -4.93 -11.14 3.41
C GLY A 137 -4.12 -11.55 4.63
N TRP A 138 -4.28 -10.85 5.76
CA TRP A 138 -3.73 -11.28 7.06
C TRP A 138 -4.81 -11.76 8.05
N VAL A 139 -6.06 -11.84 7.58
CA VAL A 139 -7.17 -12.54 8.24
C VAL A 139 -7.98 -13.33 7.21
N GLU A 140 -8.65 -14.38 7.66
CA GLU A 140 -9.62 -15.17 6.89
C GLU A 140 -10.96 -15.27 7.64
N ARG A 141 -11.99 -15.65 6.89
CA ARG A 141 -13.30 -16.02 7.47
C ARG A 141 -13.17 -17.36 8.20
N ALA A 142 -13.54 -17.38 9.48
CA ALA A 142 -13.65 -18.63 10.21
C ALA A 142 -15.02 -19.31 9.93
N PRO A 143 -15.09 -20.66 9.92
CA PRO A 143 -16.32 -21.42 9.64
C PRO A 143 -17.54 -21.09 10.51
N ALA A 144 -17.36 -20.42 11.66
CA ALA A 144 -18.42 -20.02 12.60
C ALA A 144 -18.75 -18.52 12.60
N GLY A 145 -18.44 -17.79 11.51
CA GLY A 145 -18.74 -16.34 11.41
C GLY A 145 -17.78 -15.43 12.21
N GLY A 146 -16.65 -15.99 12.66
CA GLY A 146 -15.54 -15.27 13.27
C GLY A 146 -14.43 -14.93 12.28
N TRP A 147 -13.27 -14.59 12.84
CA TRP A 147 -12.08 -14.16 12.13
C TRP A 147 -10.90 -15.02 12.54
N ARG A 148 -10.16 -15.52 11.55
CA ARG A 148 -8.91 -16.25 11.77
C ARG A 148 -7.74 -15.38 11.33
N PHE A 149 -6.91 -14.92 12.25
CA PHE A 149 -5.66 -14.24 11.89
C PHE A 149 -4.66 -15.25 11.36
N LEU A 150 -4.01 -14.92 10.25
CA LEU A 150 -2.98 -15.80 9.70
C LEU A 150 -1.73 -15.75 10.58
N PRO A 151 -0.99 -16.86 10.71
CA PRO A 151 0.32 -16.86 11.36
C PRO A 151 1.24 -15.95 10.55
N LEU A 152 1.69 -14.85 11.14
CA LEU A 152 2.53 -13.88 10.45
C LEU A 152 4.00 -14.25 10.60
N ILE A 153 4.82 -13.69 9.72
CA ILE A 153 6.26 -13.78 9.88
C ILE A 153 6.66 -12.88 11.06
N GLU A 154 7.02 -13.54 12.17
CA GLU A 154 7.41 -12.92 13.42
C GLU A 154 8.90 -13.19 13.70
N GLY A 155 9.55 -12.24 14.39
CA GLY A 155 10.93 -12.38 14.81
C GLY A 155 11.95 -12.36 13.66
N ALA A 156 13.23 -12.36 14.03
CA ALA A 156 14.33 -12.27 13.08
C ALA A 156 14.45 -13.53 12.21
N GLU A 157 14.14 -14.70 12.77
CA GLU A 157 14.24 -16.00 12.09
C GLU A 157 13.19 -16.16 10.98
N GLY A 158 11.91 -15.95 11.27
CA GLY A 158 10.87 -16.03 10.23
C GLY A 158 11.10 -15.00 9.12
N HIS A 159 11.60 -13.81 9.49
CA HIS A 159 11.97 -12.79 8.52
C HIS A 159 13.14 -13.26 7.62
N ASP A 160 14.12 -13.92 8.21
CA ASP A 160 15.25 -14.50 7.49
C ASP A 160 14.82 -15.60 6.50
N GLU A 161 13.93 -16.49 6.92
CA GLU A 161 13.32 -17.53 6.09
C GLU A 161 12.57 -16.93 4.90
N ALA A 162 11.78 -15.86 5.14
CA ALA A 162 11.08 -15.15 4.08
C ALA A 162 12.03 -14.59 3.03
N TYR A 163 13.17 -14.04 3.45
CA TYR A 163 14.20 -13.56 2.53
C TYR A 163 14.89 -14.67 1.77
N ARG A 164 15.25 -15.78 2.44
CA ARG A 164 15.82 -16.94 1.77
C ARG A 164 14.89 -17.48 0.69
N PHE A 165 13.58 -17.55 0.99
CA PHE A 165 12.57 -17.93 0.01
C PHE A 165 12.50 -16.95 -1.17
N ARG A 166 12.41 -15.64 -0.90
CA ARG A 166 12.38 -14.60 -1.95
C ARG A 166 13.63 -14.63 -2.85
N ARG A 167 14.82 -14.86 -2.27
CA ARG A 167 16.08 -15.01 -3.03
C ARG A 167 16.05 -16.20 -3.98
N ALA A 168 15.33 -17.26 -3.64
CA ALA A 168 15.20 -18.44 -4.49
C ALA A 168 14.22 -18.20 -5.66
N ILE A 169 13.18 -17.39 -5.45
CA ILE A 169 12.08 -17.27 -6.43
C ILE A 169 12.10 -15.99 -7.26
N GLU A 170 12.44 -14.83 -6.71
CA GLU A 170 12.29 -13.55 -7.42
C GLU A 170 13.35 -13.35 -8.53
N PRO A 171 14.63 -13.69 -8.32
CA PRO A 171 15.61 -13.67 -9.41
C PRO A 171 15.30 -14.70 -10.50
N ALA A 172 14.75 -15.86 -10.13
CA ALA A 172 14.39 -16.91 -11.08
C ALA A 172 13.20 -16.51 -11.95
N ALA A 173 12.21 -15.81 -11.37
CA ALA A 173 11.05 -15.32 -12.10
C ALA A 173 11.41 -14.37 -13.25
N LEU A 174 12.47 -13.57 -13.10
CA LEU A 174 13.00 -12.68 -14.14
C LEU A 174 13.61 -13.45 -15.33
N LEU A 175 14.00 -14.71 -15.14
CA LEU A 175 14.63 -15.56 -16.15
C LEU A 175 13.62 -16.50 -16.82
N GLU A 176 12.34 -16.44 -16.43
CA GLU A 176 11.31 -17.29 -17.04
C GLU A 176 11.19 -16.98 -18.54
N PRO A 177 11.09 -18.00 -19.42
CA PRO A 177 10.97 -17.78 -20.86
C PRO A 177 9.75 -16.95 -21.27
N GLY A 178 8.70 -16.99 -20.44
CA GLY A 178 7.47 -16.23 -20.63
C GLY A 178 7.50 -14.84 -20.01
N PHE A 179 8.63 -14.37 -19.49
CA PHE A 179 8.70 -13.06 -18.85
C PHE A 179 8.33 -11.95 -19.84
N ASP A 180 7.24 -11.24 -19.53
CA ASP A 180 6.76 -10.08 -20.27
C ASP A 180 6.23 -9.06 -19.28
N LEU A 181 6.92 -7.93 -19.18
CA LEU A 181 6.51 -6.80 -18.35
C LEU A 181 5.86 -5.74 -19.26
N PRO A 182 4.52 -5.56 -19.19
CA PRO A 182 3.85 -4.57 -20.04
C PRO A 182 4.42 -3.18 -19.80
N ARG A 183 4.65 -2.43 -20.89
CA ARG A 183 5.22 -1.08 -20.84
C ARG A 183 4.51 -0.15 -19.85
N SER A 184 3.18 -0.16 -19.83
CA SER A 184 2.38 0.64 -18.89
C SER A 184 2.62 0.28 -17.42
N VAL A 185 2.91 -1.00 -17.14
CA VAL A 185 3.28 -1.47 -15.80
C VAL A 185 4.69 -1.00 -15.47
N ALA A 186 5.66 -1.15 -16.38
CA ALA A 186 7.04 -0.67 -16.18
C ALA A 186 7.09 0.84 -15.90
N GLU A 187 6.36 1.65 -16.67
CA GLU A 187 6.26 3.10 -16.50
C GLU A 187 5.64 3.48 -15.14
N ARG A 188 4.59 2.76 -14.71
CA ARG A 188 4.00 2.92 -13.37
C ARG A 188 5.02 2.62 -12.27
N LEU A 189 5.67 1.47 -12.34
CA LEU A 189 6.67 1.04 -11.35
C LEU A 189 7.83 2.03 -11.27
N ARG A 190 8.34 2.49 -12.42
CA ARG A 190 9.42 3.47 -12.49
C ARG A 190 9.05 4.77 -11.80
N ARG A 191 7.86 5.31 -12.05
CA ARG A 191 7.38 6.52 -11.37
C ARG A 191 7.25 6.30 -9.86
N GLU A 192 6.59 5.21 -9.45
CA GLU A 192 6.41 4.86 -8.04
C GLU A 192 7.74 4.73 -7.28
N GLN A 193 8.73 4.04 -7.86
CA GLN A 193 10.06 3.91 -7.26
C GLN A 193 10.86 5.21 -7.33
N GLY A 194 10.72 6.01 -8.40
CA GLY A 194 11.32 7.33 -8.50
C GLY A 194 10.83 8.30 -7.43
N GLU A 195 9.52 8.31 -7.15
CA GLU A 195 8.92 9.10 -6.06
C GLU A 195 9.47 8.67 -4.69
N LEU A 196 9.57 7.37 -4.43
CA LEU A 196 10.15 6.86 -3.18
C LEU A 196 11.63 7.19 -3.04
N ALA A 197 12.42 7.05 -4.11
CA ALA A 197 13.83 7.46 -4.14
C ALA A 197 13.98 8.99 -3.92
N GLY A 198 13.01 9.79 -4.37
CA GLY A 198 12.92 11.23 -4.12
C GLY A 198 12.38 11.60 -2.73
N GLY A 199 12.17 10.63 -1.83
CA GLY A 199 11.73 10.89 -0.45
C GLY A 199 10.22 11.05 -0.26
N ALA A 200 9.39 10.65 -1.23
CA ALA A 200 7.93 10.70 -1.09
C ALA A 200 7.40 9.87 0.10
N ALA A 201 8.17 8.88 0.57
CA ALA A 201 7.86 8.08 1.74
C ALA A 201 7.61 8.91 3.01
N ARG A 202 8.11 10.15 3.11
CA ARG A 202 7.83 11.06 4.25
C ARG A 202 6.37 11.51 4.32
N ARG A 203 5.66 11.48 3.20
CA ARG A 203 4.26 11.93 3.06
C ARG A 203 3.31 10.77 2.82
N MET A 204 3.77 9.54 3.02
CA MET A 204 3.01 8.31 2.81
C MET A 204 2.84 7.58 4.13
N SER A 205 1.68 6.95 4.31
CA SER A 205 1.49 6.00 5.42
C SER A 205 2.43 4.80 5.26
N PRO A 206 2.84 4.12 6.36
CA PRO A 206 3.60 2.88 6.28
C PRO A 206 2.93 1.81 5.41
N ARG A 207 1.58 1.81 5.36
CA ARG A 207 0.80 0.97 4.46
C ARG A 207 1.08 1.29 3.00
N GLN A 208 0.96 2.56 2.59
CA GLN A 208 1.22 2.98 1.20
C GLN A 208 2.66 2.70 0.77
N VAL A 209 3.64 2.94 1.65
CA VAL A 209 5.05 2.60 1.38
C VAL A 209 5.21 1.10 1.18
N PHE A 210 4.60 0.29 2.05
CA PHE A 210 4.64 -1.17 1.92
C PHE A 210 4.00 -1.66 0.61
N GLU A 211 2.85 -1.12 0.21
CA GLU A 211 2.19 -1.46 -1.05
C GLU A 211 3.07 -1.10 -2.24
N THR A 212 3.66 0.09 -2.24
CA THR A 212 4.50 0.58 -3.34
C THR A 212 5.76 -0.28 -3.47
N ASN A 213 6.42 -0.62 -2.35
CA ASN A 213 7.61 -1.47 -2.37
C ASN A 213 7.28 -2.93 -2.71
N SER A 214 6.21 -3.49 -2.16
CA SER A 214 5.85 -4.90 -2.40
C SER A 214 5.21 -5.10 -3.77
N GLY A 215 4.49 -4.08 -4.27
CA GLY A 215 3.88 -4.03 -5.59
C GLY A 215 4.91 -4.13 -6.72
N PHE A 216 6.12 -3.57 -6.52
CA PHE A 216 7.26 -3.78 -7.42
C PHE A 216 7.57 -5.27 -7.61
N HIS A 217 7.85 -5.98 -6.52
CA HIS A 217 8.17 -7.41 -6.57
C HIS A 217 6.99 -8.22 -7.12
N LEU A 218 5.76 -7.97 -6.65
CA LEU A 218 4.57 -8.68 -7.13
C LEU A 218 4.36 -8.51 -8.63
N ALA A 219 4.58 -7.31 -9.18
CA ALA A 219 4.44 -7.04 -10.60
C ALA A 219 5.47 -7.82 -11.43
N LEU A 220 6.73 -7.91 -10.98
CA LEU A 220 7.74 -8.74 -11.65
C LEU A 220 7.41 -10.23 -11.58
N MET A 221 6.88 -10.69 -10.45
CA MET A 221 6.46 -12.09 -10.29
C MET A 221 5.26 -12.42 -11.19
N GLN A 222 4.34 -11.48 -11.40
CA GLN A 222 3.24 -11.63 -12.36
C GLN A 222 3.75 -11.58 -13.81
N ALA A 223 4.70 -10.70 -14.11
CA ALA A 223 5.32 -10.57 -15.43
C ALA A 223 6.05 -11.84 -15.87
N SER A 224 6.47 -12.72 -14.95
CA SER A 224 6.98 -14.06 -15.29
C SER A 224 6.02 -14.93 -16.10
N ASN A 225 4.73 -14.58 -16.13
CA ASN A 225 3.64 -15.34 -16.73
C ASN A 225 3.55 -16.80 -16.23
N ASN A 226 4.05 -17.02 -15.02
CA ASN A 226 3.98 -18.30 -14.34
C ASN A 226 3.22 -18.14 -13.02
N ARG A 227 2.04 -18.76 -12.98
CA ARG A 227 1.10 -18.66 -11.85
C ARG A 227 1.73 -19.05 -10.51
N PHE A 228 2.67 -20.00 -10.49
CA PHE A 228 3.28 -20.48 -9.26
C PHE A 228 4.18 -19.40 -8.63
N PHE A 229 4.92 -18.64 -9.44
CA PHE A 229 5.70 -17.51 -8.96
C PHE A 229 4.79 -16.41 -8.40
N ALA A 230 3.72 -16.06 -9.13
CA ALA A 230 2.76 -15.05 -8.68
C ALA A 230 2.07 -15.45 -7.35
N ASP A 231 1.57 -16.67 -7.25
CA ASP A 231 0.87 -17.17 -6.05
C ASP A 231 1.82 -17.25 -4.83
N ALA A 232 3.04 -17.74 -5.05
CA ALA A 232 4.08 -17.79 -4.03
C ALA A 232 4.45 -16.39 -3.51
N ALA A 233 4.65 -15.43 -4.42
CA ALA A 233 4.98 -14.05 -4.09
C ALA A 233 3.87 -13.36 -3.31
N GLN A 234 2.61 -13.57 -3.72
CA GLN A 234 1.45 -13.06 -2.99
C GLN A 234 1.37 -13.64 -1.59
N ARG A 235 1.58 -14.95 -1.43
CA ARG A 235 1.55 -15.61 -0.12
C ARG A 235 2.61 -15.05 0.81
N VAL A 236 3.88 -14.98 0.38
CA VAL A 236 4.95 -14.43 1.24
C VAL A 236 4.72 -12.95 1.55
N THR A 237 4.19 -12.17 0.60
CA THR A 237 3.86 -10.75 0.79
C THR A 237 2.78 -10.54 1.86
N ARG A 238 1.72 -11.37 1.86
CA ARG A 238 0.67 -11.34 2.89
C ARG A 238 1.25 -11.61 4.29
N LEU A 239 2.06 -12.66 4.42
CA LEU A 239 2.62 -13.09 5.70
C LEU A 239 3.62 -12.07 6.29
N ARG A 240 4.30 -11.29 5.44
CA ARG A 240 5.26 -10.26 5.87
C ARG A 240 4.66 -8.85 6.00
N ARG A 241 3.34 -8.68 5.84
CA ARG A 241 2.71 -7.35 5.74
C ARG A 241 2.94 -6.48 6.96
N LEU A 242 2.57 -6.97 8.15
CA LEU A 242 2.67 -6.16 9.37
C LEU A 242 4.11 -5.84 9.75
N ILE A 243 5.04 -6.80 9.62
CA ILE A 243 6.47 -6.53 9.82
C ILE A 243 7.02 -5.55 8.77
N GLY A 244 6.46 -5.59 7.56
CA GLY A 244 6.73 -4.63 6.50
C GLY A 244 6.40 -3.19 6.87
N TYR A 245 5.36 -2.94 7.67
CA TYR A 245 5.01 -1.59 8.15
C TYR A 245 6.06 -1.02 9.09
N ILE A 246 6.65 -1.84 9.96
CA ILE A 246 7.76 -1.41 10.82
C ILE A 246 8.95 -0.97 9.95
N ILE A 247 9.27 -1.78 8.95
CA ILE A 247 10.42 -1.51 8.08
C ILE A 247 10.17 -0.31 7.16
N ALA A 248 8.92 -0.03 6.81
CA ALA A 248 8.52 1.12 6.01
C ALA A 248 8.80 2.48 6.69
N THR A 249 9.29 2.51 7.93
CA THR A 249 9.67 3.74 8.65
C THR A 249 11.12 4.18 8.40
N ASP A 250 11.96 3.33 7.80
CA ASP A 250 13.38 3.62 7.56
C ASP A 250 13.60 4.30 6.19
N GLN A 251 13.67 5.64 6.21
CA GLN A 251 13.72 6.50 5.01
C GLN A 251 14.99 6.31 4.17
N GLU A 252 16.15 6.21 4.81
CA GLU A 252 17.43 6.02 4.12
C GLU A 252 17.42 4.68 3.37
N ARG A 253 16.95 3.63 4.05
CA ARG A 253 16.83 2.31 3.45
C ARG A 253 15.81 2.27 2.31
N LEU A 254 14.69 2.99 2.41
CA LEU A 254 13.71 3.07 1.32
C LEU A 254 14.33 3.73 0.09
N THR A 255 15.08 4.81 0.28
CA THR A 255 15.78 5.50 -0.81
C THR A 255 16.77 4.56 -1.53
N SER A 256 17.58 3.80 -0.79
CA SER A 256 18.50 2.81 -1.37
C SER A 256 17.76 1.72 -2.15
N GLN A 257 16.74 1.11 -1.52
CA GLN A 257 15.96 0.03 -2.16
C GLN A 257 15.26 0.50 -3.44
N SER A 258 14.67 1.69 -3.43
CA SER A 258 14.00 2.24 -4.62
C SER A 258 14.99 2.58 -5.73
N THR A 259 16.21 3.02 -5.40
CA THR A 259 17.29 3.20 -6.39
C THR A 259 17.71 1.86 -6.99
N GLU A 260 17.83 0.81 -6.18
CA GLU A 260 18.10 -0.56 -6.65
C GLU A 260 16.99 -1.09 -7.56
N HIS A 261 15.71 -0.82 -7.23
CA HIS A 261 14.57 -1.19 -8.07
C HIS A 261 14.60 -0.50 -9.44
N LEU A 262 14.98 0.78 -9.49
CA LEU A 262 15.14 1.51 -10.76
C LEU A 262 16.24 0.89 -11.63
N ALA A 263 17.37 0.49 -11.03
CA ALA A 263 18.43 -0.19 -11.76
C ALA A 263 17.98 -1.56 -12.32
N ILE A 264 17.14 -2.30 -11.58
CA ILE A 264 16.54 -3.55 -12.07
C ILE A 264 15.64 -3.26 -13.29
N LEU A 265 14.80 -2.21 -13.22
CA LEU A 265 13.96 -1.80 -14.36
C LEU A 265 14.79 -1.39 -15.58
N ASP A 266 15.88 -0.65 -15.37
CA ASP A 266 16.79 -0.26 -16.46
C ASP A 266 17.41 -1.49 -17.17
N SER A 267 17.69 -2.57 -16.44
CA SER A 267 18.17 -3.81 -17.03
C SER A 267 17.06 -4.58 -17.76
N ILE A 268 15.85 -4.62 -17.20
CA ILE A 268 14.68 -5.23 -17.85
C ILE A 268 14.37 -4.52 -19.19
N GLU A 269 14.33 -3.19 -19.20
CA GLU A 269 14.03 -2.41 -20.41
C GLU A 269 15.08 -2.54 -21.51
N ARG A 270 16.35 -2.82 -21.15
CA ARG A 270 17.43 -3.14 -22.09
C ARG A 270 17.40 -4.59 -22.58
N GLY A 271 16.51 -5.43 -22.05
CA GLY A 271 16.44 -6.86 -22.37
C GLY A 271 17.47 -7.72 -21.66
N ASP A 272 18.23 -7.17 -20.71
CA ASP A 272 19.28 -7.90 -19.97
C ASP A 272 18.70 -8.56 -18.71
N MET A 273 17.97 -9.65 -18.92
CA MET A 273 17.32 -10.39 -17.82
C MET A 273 18.34 -11.02 -16.87
N ALA A 274 19.53 -11.37 -17.36
CA ALA A 274 20.60 -11.93 -16.54
C ALA A 274 21.10 -10.89 -15.52
N GLU A 275 21.36 -9.66 -15.96
CA GLU A 275 21.75 -8.58 -15.05
C GLU A 275 20.59 -8.18 -14.12
N ALA A 276 19.36 -8.13 -14.62
CA ALA A 276 18.18 -7.85 -13.78
C ALA A 276 18.03 -8.88 -12.65
N SER A 277 18.22 -10.17 -12.96
CA SER A 277 18.22 -11.27 -11.98
C SER A 277 19.34 -11.11 -10.95
N ALA A 278 20.56 -10.79 -11.40
CA ALA A 278 21.71 -10.57 -10.51
C ALA A 278 21.49 -9.35 -9.58
N LEU A 279 20.94 -8.25 -10.10
CA LEU A 279 20.56 -7.08 -9.32
C LEU A 279 19.49 -7.41 -8.27
N MET A 280 18.44 -8.17 -8.65
CA MET A 280 17.40 -8.62 -7.73
C MET A 280 17.97 -9.46 -6.58
N LEU A 281 18.92 -10.37 -6.88
CA LEU A 281 19.59 -11.16 -5.86
C LEU A 281 20.37 -10.28 -4.87
N ARG A 282 21.17 -9.32 -5.37
CA ARG A 282 21.92 -8.37 -4.54
C ARG A 282 21.01 -7.51 -3.67
N HIS A 283 19.91 -7.01 -4.23
CA HIS A 283 18.88 -6.26 -3.52
C HIS A 283 18.30 -7.06 -2.34
N LEU A 284 17.95 -8.33 -2.57
CA LEU A 284 17.41 -9.19 -1.53
C LEU A 284 18.45 -9.52 -0.44
N ASP A 285 19.72 -9.70 -0.81
CA ASP A 285 20.81 -9.92 0.15
C ASP A 285 21.07 -8.70 1.05
N ALA A 286 21.14 -7.50 0.47
CA ALA A 286 21.22 -6.25 1.23
C ALA A 286 20.00 -6.09 2.14
N GLY A 287 18.81 -6.43 1.62
CA GLY A 287 17.56 -6.38 2.35
C GLY A 287 17.55 -7.28 3.58
N ARG A 288 18.01 -8.53 3.45
CA ARG A 288 18.14 -9.55 4.50
C ARG A 288 19.06 -9.06 5.64
N ALA A 289 20.26 -8.60 5.30
CA ALA A 289 21.27 -8.17 6.27
C ALA A 289 20.84 -6.94 7.10
N SER A 290 20.15 -5.98 6.47
CA SER A 290 19.70 -4.76 7.15
C SER A 290 18.46 -5.01 8.02
N LYS A 291 17.50 -5.83 7.59
CA LYS A 291 16.25 -6.06 8.34
C LYS A 291 16.41 -6.97 9.56
N ALA A 292 17.35 -7.93 9.54
CA ALA A 292 17.68 -8.71 10.73
C ALA A 292 18.06 -7.81 11.93
N ARG A 293 18.73 -6.68 11.68
CA ARG A 293 19.10 -5.70 12.71
C ARG A 293 17.91 -4.90 13.24
N LEU A 294 16.92 -4.59 12.40
CA LEU A 294 15.73 -3.83 12.80
C LEU A 294 14.77 -4.69 13.62
N VAL A 295 14.53 -5.93 13.20
CA VAL A 295 13.66 -6.87 13.93
C VAL A 295 14.25 -7.23 15.30
N ALA A 296 15.59 -7.25 15.43
CA ALA A 296 16.27 -7.48 16.70
C ALA A 296 16.14 -6.31 17.71
N LYS A 297 15.78 -5.09 17.29
CA LYS A 297 15.66 -3.91 18.16
C LYS A 297 14.31 -3.79 18.89
N GLY A 298 13.42 -4.78 18.74
CA GLY A 298 12.09 -4.79 19.35
C GLY A 298 11.03 -4.02 18.54
N PRO A 299 9.73 -4.16 18.87
CA PRO A 299 8.66 -3.54 18.09
C PRO A 299 8.68 -2.02 18.23
N VAL A 300 8.74 -1.32 17.08
CA VAL A 300 8.48 0.13 17.00
C VAL A 300 6.96 0.33 17.00
N PRO A 301 6.40 1.22 17.85
CA PRO A 301 4.98 1.54 17.81
C PRO A 301 4.58 2.06 16.42
N LEU A 302 3.61 1.41 15.77
CA LEU A 302 3.17 1.78 14.42
C LEU A 302 2.46 3.15 14.42
N LEU A 303 1.79 3.50 15.52
CA LEU A 303 1.11 4.79 15.71
C LEU A 303 2.07 5.98 15.93
N GLY A 304 3.35 5.75 16.26
CA GLY A 304 4.29 6.81 16.66
C GLY A 304 4.78 7.73 15.53
N GLY A 305 4.53 7.37 14.26
CA GLY A 305 4.98 8.12 13.08
C GLY A 305 4.00 9.18 12.54
N LEU A 306 2.71 9.09 12.87
CA LEU A 306 1.69 9.99 12.32
C LEU A 306 1.49 11.29 13.12
N ASN A 307 2.21 11.46 14.24
CA ASN A 307 2.00 12.58 15.18
C ASN A 307 3.23 13.45 15.46
N ARG A 308 4.34 13.33 14.73
CA ARG A 308 5.48 14.27 14.91
C ARG A 308 5.35 15.47 13.97
N LYS A 309 4.53 16.44 14.40
CA LYS A 309 4.83 17.85 14.12
C LYS A 309 5.86 18.30 15.18
N GLU A 310 7.09 18.51 14.74
CA GLU A 310 7.99 19.53 15.29
C GLU A 310 8.42 20.43 14.14
#